data_AF-A0A8J6N158-F1
#
_entry.id   AF-A0A8J6N158-F1
#
_cell.length_a   1.000
_cell.length_b   1.000
_cell.length_c   1.000
_cell.angle_alpha   90.00
_cell.angle_beta   90.00
_cell.angle_gamma   90.00
#
_symmetry.space_group_name_H-M   'P 1'
#
loop_
_entity.id
_entity.type
_entity.pdbx_description
1 polymer ?
#
loop_
_entity_poly.entity_id
_entity_poly.type
_entity_poly.pdbx_seq_one_letter_code
_entity_poly.pdbx_strand_id
1 'polypeptide(L)'
;MLEISPIMNSAVEDIFGFKTCCGMRAFDQNLEIHVKNVGETPVVVPSHFDLQGPWGSRRINTLMPNGDQQVPPGEIKAFYCTMDDAIWGEAWEMVFYDNDKNSYPVDLRLR
;
A
#
# COMPACT_ATOMS: atom_id res chain seq x y z
N MET A 1 -5.58 14.31 -5.80
CA MET A 1 -4.82 13.41 -6.70
C MET A 1 -3.77 12.72 -5.86
N LEU A 2 -3.66 11.39 -5.97
CA LEU A 2 -2.67 10.61 -5.22
C LEU A 2 -1.58 10.10 -6.17
N GLU A 3 -0.33 10.20 -5.74
CA GLU A 3 0.82 9.52 -6.32
C GLU A 3 1.16 8.35 -5.40
N ILE A 4 1.28 7.14 -5.95
CA ILE A 4 1.39 5.91 -5.18
C ILE A 4 2.63 5.14 -5.64
N SER A 5 3.50 4.84 -4.69
CA SER A 5 4.79 4.17 -4.94
C SER A 5 4.89 2.91 -4.09
N PRO A 6 4.67 1.72 -4.67
CA PRO A 6 4.93 0.46 -3.99
C PRO A 6 6.44 0.14 -3.98
N ILE A 7 6.93 -0.33 -2.85
CA ILE A 7 8.33 -0.66 -2.59
C ILE A 7 8.35 -2.06 -1.97
N MET A 8 8.71 -3.05 -2.78
CA MET A 8 8.94 -4.41 -2.28
C MET A 8 10.30 -4.51 -1.61
N ASN A 9 10.39 -5.28 -0.53
CA ASN A 9 11.61 -5.56 0.23
C ASN A 9 12.36 -4.27 0.58
N SER A 10 11.65 -3.27 1.09
CA SER A 10 12.28 -2.02 1.48
C SER A 10 13.36 -2.28 2.55
N ALA A 11 14.43 -1.47 2.55
CA ALA A 11 15.55 -1.58 3.51
C ALA A 11 15.12 -1.44 4.99
N VAL A 12 13.82 -1.28 5.25
CA VAL A 12 13.24 -1.30 6.59
C VAL A 12 13.14 -2.73 7.15
N GLU A 13 13.35 -3.79 6.35
CA GLU A 13 13.65 -5.13 6.88
C GLU A 13 14.81 -5.10 7.89
N ASP A 14 15.88 -4.35 7.60
CA ASP A 14 17.04 -4.22 8.49
C ASP A 14 16.77 -3.34 9.73
N ILE A 15 15.83 -2.38 9.63
CA ILE A 15 15.52 -1.42 10.72
C ILE A 15 14.40 -1.95 11.64
N PHE A 16 13.48 -2.78 11.14
CA PHE A 16 12.38 -3.34 11.92
C PHE A 16 12.75 -4.55 12.80
N GLY A 17 14.01 -5.02 12.76
CA GLY A 17 14.55 -5.99 13.72
C GLY A 17 14.40 -5.55 15.20
N PHE A 18 14.07 -4.28 15.47
CA PHE A 18 13.94 -3.72 16.81
C PHE A 18 12.51 -3.36 17.26
N LYS A 19 11.49 -3.37 16.38
CA LYS A 19 10.12 -2.93 16.75
C LYS A 19 9.10 -4.05 16.61
N THR A 20 8.80 -4.71 17.72
CA THR A 20 7.64 -5.57 17.90
C THR A 20 6.37 -4.72 18.07
N CYS A 21 5.47 -4.74 17.08
CA CYS A 21 4.09 -4.33 17.27
C CYS A 21 3.20 -5.58 17.24
N CYS A 22 2.48 -5.84 18.32
CA CYS A 22 1.43 -6.87 18.42
C CYS A 22 1.85 -8.35 18.18
N GLY A 23 3.08 -8.74 18.51
CA GLY A 23 3.47 -10.17 18.57
C GLY A 23 3.68 -10.87 17.23
N MET A 24 3.45 -10.17 16.11
CA MET A 24 4.00 -10.55 14.82
C MET A 24 5.46 -10.11 14.77
N ARG A 25 6.35 -11.02 14.41
CA ARG A 25 7.72 -10.66 14.06
C ARG A 25 7.61 -9.70 12.86
N ALA A 26 8.20 -8.51 12.93
CA ALA A 26 8.13 -7.50 11.87
C ALA A 26 8.75 -7.91 10.51
N PHE A 27 9.12 -9.20 10.39
CA PHE A 27 9.75 -9.86 9.26
C PHE A 27 8.77 -10.29 8.17
N ASP A 28 7.46 -10.12 8.37
CA ASP A 28 6.46 -10.52 7.37
C ASP A 28 5.96 -9.34 6.52
N GLN A 29 6.27 -8.07 6.82
CA GLN A 29 5.80 -6.92 6.03
C GLN A 29 6.81 -6.54 4.94
N ASN A 30 6.82 -7.30 3.85
CA ASN A 30 7.72 -7.11 2.72
C ASN A 30 7.23 -6.09 1.67
N LEU A 31 6.02 -5.54 1.81
CA LEU A 31 5.51 -4.49 0.93
C LEU A 31 5.26 -3.20 1.73
N GLU A 32 6.00 -2.16 1.38
CA GLU A 32 5.77 -0.77 1.80
C GLU A 32 5.16 0.02 0.65
N ILE A 33 4.17 0.86 0.94
CA ILE A 33 3.47 1.64 -0.08
C ILE A 33 3.40 3.09 0.39
N HIS A 34 4.01 3.99 -0.37
CA HIS A 34 3.91 5.42 -0.13
C HIS A 34 2.74 6.00 -0.92
N VAL A 35 1.79 6.61 -0.21
CA VAL A 35 0.66 7.33 -0.79
C VAL A 35 0.86 8.80 -0.51
N LYS A 36 1.21 9.55 -1.55
CA LYS A 36 1.43 10.99 -1.49
C LYS A 36 0.22 11.72 -2.05
N ASN A 37 -0.28 12.70 -1.31
CA ASN A 37 -1.31 13.58 -1.85
C ASN A 37 -0.65 14.77 -2.57
N VAL A 38 -0.78 14.81 -3.90
CA VAL A 38 -0.29 15.89 -4.75
C VAL A 38 -1.38 16.90 -5.13
N GLY A 39 -2.59 16.73 -4.59
CA GLY A 39 -3.71 17.68 -4.75
C GLY A 39 -3.71 18.79 -3.69
N GLU A 40 -4.78 19.60 -3.73
CA GLU A 40 -4.95 20.77 -2.85
C GLU A 40 -5.84 20.51 -1.63
N THR A 41 -6.56 19.39 -1.59
CA THR A 41 -7.47 19.02 -0.49
C THR A 41 -7.04 17.71 0.17
N PRO A 42 -7.28 17.53 1.48
CA PRO A 42 -7.04 16.25 2.13
C PRO A 42 -7.84 15.11 1.47
N VAL A 43 -7.23 13.93 1.37
CA VAL A 43 -7.87 12.72 0.85
C VAL A 43 -7.89 11.67 1.96
N VAL A 44 -8.99 10.95 2.10
CA VAL A 44 -9.11 9.84 3.06
C VAL A 44 -8.98 8.52 2.29
N VAL A 45 -7.97 7.75 2.64
CA VAL A 45 -7.61 6.48 1.99
C VAL A 45 -7.85 5.35 2.98
N PRO A 46 -8.80 4.43 2.72
CA PRO A 46 -8.97 3.23 3.52
C PRO A 46 -7.75 2.32 3.45
N SER A 47 -7.47 1.57 4.51
CA SER A 47 -6.39 0.56 4.55
C SER A 47 -6.73 -0.72 3.78
N HIS A 48 -7.03 -0.58 2.49
CA HIS A 48 -7.04 -1.68 1.54
C HIS A 48 -6.73 -1.18 0.12
N PHE A 49 -6.30 -2.10 -0.73
CA PHE A 49 -6.20 -1.89 -2.16
C PHE A 49 -6.67 -3.15 -2.90
N ASP A 50 -7.01 -2.99 -4.17
CA ASP A 50 -7.30 -4.11 -5.04
C ASP A 50 -6.10 -4.35 -5.95
N LEU A 51 -5.61 -5.58 -5.95
CA LEU A 51 -4.57 -6.05 -6.86
C LEU A 51 -5.27 -6.68 -8.06
N GLN A 52 -4.77 -6.42 -9.27
CA GLN A 52 -5.27 -6.99 -10.52
C GLN A 52 -4.22 -7.91 -11.14
N GLY A 53 -4.65 -9.08 -11.57
CA GLY A 53 -3.78 -10.07 -12.20
C GLY A 53 -4.58 -11.13 -12.98
N PRO A 54 -3.94 -12.23 -13.43
CA PRO A 54 -4.59 -13.27 -14.23
C PRO A 54 -5.77 -13.94 -13.51
N TRP A 55 -5.82 -13.83 -12.19
CA TRP A 55 -6.87 -14.34 -11.31
C TRP A 55 -8.03 -13.34 -11.09
N GLY A 56 -8.02 -12.18 -11.78
CA GLY A 56 -9.02 -11.12 -11.64
C GLY A 56 -8.62 -10.05 -10.63
N SER A 57 -9.60 -9.60 -9.83
CA SER A 57 -9.41 -8.58 -8.77
C SER A 57 -9.41 -9.23 -7.38
N ARG A 58 -8.45 -8.85 -6.54
CA ARG A 58 -8.26 -9.39 -5.18
C ARG A 58 -7.98 -8.23 -4.25
N ARG A 59 -8.87 -8.10 -3.27
CA ARG A 59 -8.71 -7.12 -2.21
C ARG A 59 -7.66 -7.57 -1.20
N ILE A 60 -6.73 -6.68 -0.91
CA ILE A 60 -5.76 -6.79 0.17
C ILE A 60 -6.22 -5.87 1.29
N ASN A 61 -6.72 -6.45 2.37
CA ASN A 61 -7.31 -5.75 3.52
C ASN A 61 -6.43 -5.83 4.78
N THR A 62 -5.16 -6.19 4.61
CA THR A 62 -4.18 -6.39 5.68
C THR A 62 -3.21 -5.21 5.81
N LEU A 63 -3.53 -4.06 5.20
CA LEU A 63 -2.71 -2.86 5.28
C LEU A 63 -2.69 -2.28 6.70
N MET A 64 -1.48 -1.96 7.15
CA MET A 64 -1.22 -1.21 8.38
C MET A 64 -0.70 0.19 8.01
N PRO A 65 -1.06 1.25 8.76
CA PRO A 65 -2.03 1.28 9.85
C PRO A 65 -3.44 0.94 9.36
N ASN A 66 -4.27 0.33 10.20
CA ASN A 66 -5.66 -0.04 9.86
C ASN A 66 -6.61 1.17 9.82
N GLY A 67 -7.71 1.02 9.08
CA GLY A 67 -8.83 1.98 9.05
C GLY A 67 -8.63 3.11 8.04
N ASP A 68 -9.36 4.20 8.23
CA ASP A 68 -9.30 5.32 7.31
C ASP A 68 -8.11 6.22 7.63
N GLN A 69 -7.23 6.44 6.65
CA GLN A 69 -6.06 7.31 6.80
C GLN A 69 -6.28 8.62 6.06
N GLN A 70 -6.27 9.73 6.79
CA GLN A 70 -6.25 11.05 6.18
C GLN A 70 -4.83 11.36 5.67
N VAL A 71 -4.74 11.79 4.41
CA VAL A 71 -3.50 12.24 3.75
C VAL A 71 -3.68 13.72 3.36
N PRO A 72 -3.14 14.65 4.17
CA PRO A 72 -3.19 16.09 3.85
C PRO A 72 -2.46 16.42 2.54
N PRO A 73 -2.75 17.57 1.90
CA PRO A 73 -2.01 18.07 0.74
C PRO A 73 -0.51 18.14 0.99
N GLY A 74 0.29 17.59 0.07
CA GLY A 74 1.76 17.57 0.14
C GLY A 74 2.35 16.49 1.04
N GLU A 75 1.54 15.83 1.88
CA GLU A 75 2.00 14.80 2.81
C GLU A 75 2.07 13.41 2.18
N ILE A 76 2.89 12.55 2.79
CA ILE A 76 3.03 11.14 2.44
C ILE A 76 2.55 10.28 3.61
N LYS A 77 1.68 9.31 3.30
CA LYS A 77 1.31 8.24 4.24
C LYS A 77 1.91 6.92 3.76
N ALA A 78 2.61 6.24 4.65
CA ALA A 78 3.09 4.89 4.38
C ALA A 78 2.09 3.84 4.87
N PHE A 79 1.83 2.84 4.03
CA PHE A 79 1.13 1.62 4.37
C PHE A 79 2.06 0.42 4.25
N TYR A 80 1.77 -0.62 5.02
CA TYR A 80 2.60 -1.82 5.11
C TYR A 80 1.72 -3.08 5.12
N CYS A 81 2.12 -4.12 4.41
CA CYS A 81 1.52 -5.45 4.55
C CYS A 81 2.49 -6.56 4.16
N THR A 82 2.14 -7.78 4.55
CA THR A 82 2.69 -9.00 3.94
C THR A 82 2.10 -9.20 2.56
N MET A 83 2.96 -9.40 1.58
CA MET A 83 2.61 -9.70 0.20
C MET A 83 3.31 -10.99 -0.23
N ASP A 84 2.55 -11.87 -0.88
CA ASP A 84 3.12 -13.07 -1.49
C ASP A 84 3.84 -12.69 -2.80
N ASP A 85 5.11 -13.08 -2.94
CA ASP A 85 5.94 -12.70 -4.09
C ASP A 85 5.42 -13.25 -5.42
N ALA A 86 4.82 -14.43 -5.44
CA ALA A 86 4.26 -15.01 -6.65
C ALA A 86 3.01 -14.23 -7.10
N ILE A 87 2.13 -13.91 -6.14
CA ILE A 87 0.94 -13.08 -6.40
C ILE A 87 1.37 -11.68 -6.88
N TRP A 88 2.35 -11.06 -6.21
CA TRP A 88 2.88 -9.77 -6.60
C TRP A 88 3.46 -9.81 -8.01
N GLY A 89 4.29 -10.80 -8.31
CA GLY A 89 4.98 -10.98 -9.59
C GLY A 89 4.02 -11.16 -10.78
N GLU A 90 2.87 -11.79 -10.57
CA GLU A 90 1.84 -11.98 -11.61
C GLU A 90 0.88 -10.78 -11.75
N ALA A 91 0.79 -9.92 -10.73
CA ALA A 91 -0.09 -8.76 -10.77
C ALA A 91 0.41 -7.69 -11.75
N TRP A 92 -0.51 -7.05 -12.47
CA TRP A 92 -0.20 -5.98 -13.41
C TRP A 92 -0.65 -4.59 -12.93
N GLU A 93 -1.54 -4.51 -11.95
CA GLU A 93 -2.04 -3.22 -11.45
C GLU A 93 -2.41 -3.31 -9.97
N MET A 94 -2.12 -2.24 -9.23
CA MET A 94 -2.58 -1.99 -7.86
C MET A 94 -3.52 -0.80 -7.88
N VAL A 95 -4.67 -0.91 -7.23
CA VAL A 95 -5.69 0.16 -7.22
C VAL A 95 -6.04 0.53 -5.79
N PHE A 96 -5.72 1.76 -5.41
CA PHE A 96 -6.26 2.37 -4.18
C PHE A 96 -7.56 3.11 -4.47
N TYR A 97 -8.35 3.30 -3.42
CA TYR A 97 -9.59 4.07 -3.48
C TYR A 97 -9.58 5.13 -2.37
N ASP A 98 -10.29 6.23 -2.59
CA ASP A 98 -10.68 7.14 -1.51
C ASP A 98 -12.15 6.93 -1.09
N ASN A 99 -12.56 7.59 -0.01
CA ASN A 99 -13.95 7.52 0.48
C ASN A 99 -14.98 8.14 -0.49
N ASP A 100 -14.54 8.95 -1.46
CA ASP A 100 -15.37 9.49 -2.53
C ASP A 100 -15.48 8.53 -3.73
N LYS A 101 -14.89 7.33 -3.62
CA LYS A 101 -14.85 6.25 -4.62
C LYS A 101 -14.02 6.60 -5.86
N ASN A 102 -13.14 7.59 -5.79
CA ASN A 102 -12.14 7.77 -6.84
C ASN A 102 -11.12 6.64 -6.75
N SER A 103 -10.70 6.13 -7.91
CA SER A 103 -9.70 5.08 -8.02
C SER A 103 -8.35 5.63 -8.45
N TYR A 104 -7.28 5.10 -7.88
CA TYR A 104 -5.90 5.49 -8.13
C TYR A 104 -5.10 4.24 -8.56
N PRO A 105 -5.10 3.91 -9.85
CA PRO A 105 -4.37 2.75 -10.37
C PRO A 105 -2.87 3.04 -10.48
N VAL A 106 -2.07 2.01 -10.23
CA VAL A 106 -0.62 1.98 -10.39
C VAL A 106 -0.29 0.79 -11.29
N ASP A 107 0.31 1.06 -12.45
CA ASP A 107 0.79 -0.01 -13.34
C ASP A 107 2.02 -0.68 -12.74
N LEU A 108 1.86 -1.93 -12.33
CA LEU A 108 2.93 -2.72 -11.73
C LEU A 108 3.83 -3.38 -12.78
N ARG A 109 3.56 -3.26 -14.07
CA ARG A 109 4.45 -3.83 -15.11
C ARG A 109 5.66 -2.96 -15.41
N LEU A 110 5.69 -1.74 -14.87
CA LEU A 110 6.78 -0.77 -15.03
C LEU A 110 7.80 -0.83 -13.88
N ARG A 111 7.70 -1.85 -13.01
CA ARG A 111 8.57 -2.08 -11.86
C ARG A 111 9.93 -2.66 -12.22
#